data_AF-A0A254SL16-F1
#
_entry.id   AF-A0A254SL16-F1
#
_cell.length_a   1.000
_cell.length_b   1.000
_cell.length_c   1.000
_cell.angle_alpha   90.00
_cell.angle_beta   90.00
_cell.angle_gamma   90.00
#
_symmetry.space_group_name_H-M   'P 1'
#
loop_
_entity.id
_entity.type
_entity.pdbx_description
1 polymer ?
#
loop_
_entity_poly.entity_id
_entity_poly.type
_entity_poly.pdbx_seq_one_letter_code
_entity_poly.pdbx_strand_id
1 'polypeptide(L)'
;MQISEKIFKAVEFFKKKDLWAKIAFTIIFLSYLSFCHSCFNPIAGDTYPIYEYGDKNLRQCELKGKKLFLERENQNESFWYDFFVESGSLYVWHLQYQDDDNVKKNILTYQFAPRGGIGAVVQGTGIGIDERQDSIVIIYDEEPLDGFTIEPGPFSNKIVIEKGSHYRGSSVARCFMRWSN
;
A
#
# COMPACT_ATOMS: atom_id res chain seq x y z
N MET A 1 32.37 -25.83 49.97
CA MET A 1 31.14 -25.14 49.53
C MET A 1 31.52 -23.82 48.82
N GLN A 2 32.15 -23.89 47.65
CA GLN A 2 32.67 -22.68 46.94
C GLN A 2 32.44 -22.71 45.42
N ILE A 3 32.16 -23.89 44.86
CA ILE A 3 31.89 -24.10 43.43
C ILE A 3 30.45 -23.68 43.08
N SER A 4 29.50 -23.88 44.00
CA SER A 4 28.08 -23.54 43.84
C SER A 4 27.85 -22.02 43.64
N GLU A 5 28.49 -21.17 44.45
CA GLU A 5 28.31 -19.71 44.37
C GLU A 5 28.87 -19.10 43.07
N LYS A 6 29.97 -19.64 42.55
CA LYS A 6 30.57 -19.16 41.29
C LYS A 6 29.69 -19.50 40.09
N ILE A 7 29.09 -20.70 40.09
CA ILE A 7 28.13 -21.12 39.05
C ILE A 7 26.86 -20.28 39.14
N PHE A 8 26.33 -20.03 40.35
CA PHE A 8 25.14 -19.21 40.54
C PHE A 8 25.35 -17.77 40.06
N LYS A 9 26.47 -17.15 40.41
CA LYS A 9 26.84 -15.80 39.93
C LYS A 9 27.04 -15.74 38.41
N ALA A 10 27.63 -16.78 37.81
CA ALA A 10 27.76 -16.86 36.36
C ALA A 10 26.38 -16.98 35.69
N VAL A 11 25.50 -17.85 36.19
CA VAL A 11 24.14 -18.03 35.67
C VAL A 11 23.31 -16.75 35.83
N GLU A 12 23.38 -16.06 36.97
CA GLU A 12 22.72 -14.77 37.17
C GLU A 12 23.28 -13.68 36.24
N PHE A 13 24.59 -13.66 36.02
CA PHE A 13 25.23 -12.73 35.10
C PHE A 13 24.81 -12.96 33.65
N PHE A 14 24.74 -14.22 33.20
CA PHE A 14 24.24 -14.59 31.87
C PHE A 14 22.75 -14.24 31.73
N LYS A 15 21.91 -14.54 32.72
CA LYS A 15 20.49 -14.14 32.73
C LYS A 15 20.30 -12.63 32.72
N LYS A 16 21.13 -11.88 33.44
CA LYS A 16 21.07 -10.42 33.46
C LYS A 16 21.47 -9.83 32.11
N LYS A 17 22.53 -10.35 31.46
CA LYS A 17 22.91 -9.94 30.11
C LYS A 17 21.84 -10.29 29.07
N ASP A 18 21.23 -11.47 29.17
CA ASP A 18 20.12 -11.89 28.32
C ASP A 18 18.88 -10.99 28.52
N LEU A 19 18.55 -10.63 29.77
CA LEU A 19 17.46 -9.71 30.07
C LEU A 19 17.71 -8.31 29.48
N TRP A 20 18.92 -7.75 29.63
CA TRP A 20 19.26 -6.45 29.06
C TRP A 20 19.28 -6.48 27.53
N ALA A 21 19.73 -7.58 26.92
CA ALA A 21 19.67 -7.77 25.48
C ALA A 21 18.21 -7.82 24.98
N LYS A 22 17.35 -8.57 25.68
CA LYS A 22 15.91 -8.62 25.38
C LYS A 22 15.24 -7.26 25.54
N ILE A 23 15.51 -6.53 26.63
CA ILE A 23 14.97 -5.19 26.85
C ILE A 23 15.45 -4.23 25.76
N ALA A 24 16.74 -4.25 25.42
CA ALA A 24 17.28 -3.40 24.35
C ALA A 24 16.63 -3.72 22.99
N PHE A 25 16.50 -5.00 22.66
CA PHE A 25 15.83 -5.44 21.43
C PHE A 25 14.35 -5.02 21.40
N THR A 26 13.64 -5.18 22.51
CA THR A 26 12.25 -4.73 22.65
C THR A 26 12.13 -3.22 22.51
N ILE A 27 13.03 -2.43 23.10
CA ILE A 27 13.03 -0.97 22.95
C ILE A 27 13.32 -0.58 21.50
N ILE A 28 14.29 -1.21 20.85
CA ILE A 28 14.60 -0.98 19.43
C ILE A 28 13.39 -1.33 18.57
N PHE A 29 12.74 -2.47 18.82
CA PHE A 29 11.56 -2.90 18.09
C PHE A 29 10.36 -1.98 18.33
N LEU A 30 10.05 -1.61 19.57
CA LEU A 30 8.97 -0.68 19.89
C LEU A 30 9.24 0.73 19.36
N SER A 31 10.48 1.20 19.45
CA SER A 31 10.90 2.47 18.83
C SER A 31 10.75 2.39 17.32
N TYR A 32 11.15 1.28 16.70
CA TYR A 32 10.92 1.01 15.29
C TYR A 32 9.43 1.07 14.97
N LEU A 33 8.55 0.42 15.74
CA LEU A 33 7.10 0.50 15.58
C LEU A 33 6.57 1.94 15.69
N SER A 34 7.04 2.71 16.67
CA SER A 34 6.62 4.10 16.89
C SER A 34 7.15 5.06 15.80
N PHE A 35 8.37 4.87 15.31
CA PHE A 35 8.92 5.67 14.21
C PHE A 35 8.36 5.23 12.84
N CYS A 36 7.93 3.98 12.70
CA CYS A 36 7.23 3.49 11.53
C CYS A 36 5.75 3.88 11.43
N HIS A 37 5.23 4.75 12.30
CA HIS A 37 3.93 5.37 12.05
C HIS A 37 3.87 6.15 10.73
N SER A 38 5.04 6.53 10.18
CA SER A 38 5.20 7.16 8.87
C SER A 38 5.42 6.17 7.71
N CYS A 39 5.53 4.88 8.02
CA CYS A 39 5.62 3.80 7.03
C CYS A 39 4.20 3.48 6.55
N PHE A 40 3.62 4.36 5.73
CA PHE A 40 2.28 4.16 5.17
C PHE A 40 2.25 2.87 4.37
N ASN A 41 1.66 1.83 4.96
CA ASN A 41 1.13 0.71 4.20
C ASN A 41 -0.38 0.95 4.10
N PRO A 42 -0.95 0.95 2.89
CA PRO A 42 -2.38 1.09 2.73
C PRO A 42 -3.10 0.01 3.52
N ILE A 43 -4.14 0.37 4.25
CA ILE A 43 -4.90 -0.54 5.10
C ILE A 43 -5.80 -1.40 4.20
N ALA A 44 -5.87 -2.70 4.48
CA ALA A 44 -6.81 -3.58 3.78
C ALA A 44 -8.26 -3.15 4.08
N GLY A 45 -9.09 -3.04 3.04
CA GLY A 45 -10.47 -2.55 3.12
C GLY A 45 -10.63 -1.04 3.11
N ASP A 46 -9.54 -0.26 3.10
CA ASP A 46 -9.62 1.20 2.98
C ASP A 46 -9.81 1.64 1.52
N THR A 47 -10.45 2.80 1.39
CA THR A 47 -10.60 3.49 0.11
C THR A 47 -9.86 4.83 0.10
N TYR A 48 -9.10 5.08 -0.95
CA TYR A 48 -8.27 6.26 -1.16
C TYR A 48 -8.80 7.10 -2.33
N PRO A 49 -9.18 8.37 -2.13
CA PRO A 49 -9.54 9.26 -3.24
C PRO A 49 -8.35 9.50 -4.17
N ILE A 50 -8.60 9.58 -5.48
CA ILE A 50 -7.58 9.94 -6.49
C ILE A 50 -7.67 11.43 -6.77
N TYR A 51 -6.53 12.13 -6.83
CA TYR A 51 -6.47 13.59 -6.96
C TYR A 51 -5.76 14.04 -8.23
N GLU A 52 -6.07 15.25 -8.70
CA GLU A 52 -5.36 15.89 -9.81
C GLU A 52 -3.94 16.28 -9.39
N TYR A 53 -2.97 15.99 -10.26
CA TYR A 53 -1.57 16.36 -10.04
C TYR A 53 -1.31 17.83 -10.39
N GLY A 54 -0.60 18.55 -9.53
CA GLY A 54 -0.16 19.92 -9.78
C GLY A 54 -1.11 21.03 -9.32
N ASP A 55 -2.32 20.70 -8.88
CA ASP A 55 -3.21 21.68 -8.23
C ASP A 55 -2.79 21.88 -6.76
N LYS A 56 -2.70 23.14 -6.32
CA LYS A 56 -2.46 23.50 -4.92
C LYS A 56 -3.69 23.20 -4.05
N ASN A 57 -4.88 23.17 -4.66
CA ASN A 57 -6.10 22.72 -4.06
C ASN A 57 -6.35 21.29 -4.55
N LEU A 58 -6.09 20.28 -3.72
CA LEU A 58 -6.24 18.86 -4.06
C LEU A 58 -7.67 18.54 -4.55
N ARG A 59 -7.93 18.72 -5.85
CA ARG A 59 -9.20 18.42 -6.47
C ARG A 59 -9.28 16.92 -6.73
N GLN A 60 -10.34 16.29 -6.22
CA GLN A 60 -10.57 14.87 -6.51
C GLN A 60 -10.87 14.69 -8.00
N CYS A 61 -10.25 13.68 -8.59
CA CYS A 61 -10.45 13.33 -9.98
C CYS A 61 -11.82 12.72 -10.21
N GLU A 62 -12.34 13.01 -11.39
CA GLU A 62 -13.63 12.54 -11.88
C GLU A 62 -13.47 12.03 -13.30
N LEU A 63 -14.09 10.89 -13.63
CA LEU A 63 -14.28 10.43 -15.00
C LEU A 63 -15.72 10.69 -15.40
N LYS A 64 -15.95 11.53 -16.41
CA LYS A 64 -17.30 11.98 -16.81
C LYS A 64 -18.16 12.44 -15.62
N GLY A 65 -17.57 13.17 -14.66
CA GLY A 65 -18.25 13.66 -13.46
C GLY A 65 -18.39 12.63 -12.32
N LYS A 66 -17.87 11.41 -12.46
CA LYS A 66 -17.91 10.36 -11.43
C LYS A 66 -16.60 10.30 -10.66
N LYS A 67 -16.65 10.51 -9.35
CA LYS A 67 -15.48 10.56 -8.47
C LYS A 67 -14.71 9.25 -8.46
N LEU A 68 -13.38 9.36 -8.48
CA LEU A 68 -12.48 8.21 -8.53
C LEU A 68 -11.89 7.89 -7.17
N PHE A 69 -11.73 6.58 -6.97
CA PHE A 69 -11.21 5.99 -5.75
C PHE A 69 -10.34 4.79 -6.08
N LEU A 70 -9.37 4.51 -5.23
CA LEU A 70 -8.65 3.25 -5.22
C LEU A 70 -8.93 2.53 -3.90
N GLU A 71 -9.37 1.30 -3.96
CA GLU A 71 -9.59 0.44 -2.79
C GLU A 71 -8.52 -0.65 -2.75
N ARG A 72 -7.99 -0.92 -1.55
CA ARG A 72 -7.26 -2.16 -1.28
C ARG A 72 -8.26 -3.18 -0.75
N GLU A 73 -8.37 -4.34 -1.38
CA GLU A 73 -9.31 -5.38 -0.94
C GLU A 73 -9.06 -5.78 0.52
N ASN A 74 -10.16 -5.96 1.28
CA ASN A 74 -10.07 -6.45 2.64
C ASN A 74 -9.76 -7.95 2.64
N GLN A 75 -8.59 -8.32 3.16
CA GLN A 75 -8.14 -9.71 3.16
C GLN A 75 -8.47 -10.44 4.46
N ASN A 76 -9.27 -9.86 5.37
CA ASN A 76 -9.61 -10.37 6.70
C ASN A 76 -8.42 -10.66 7.62
N GLU A 77 -7.19 -10.45 7.15
CA GLU A 77 -5.95 -10.64 7.88
C GLU A 77 -5.30 -9.28 8.15
N SER A 78 -4.82 -9.08 9.38
CA SER A 78 -4.12 -7.85 9.73
C SER A 78 -2.72 -7.83 9.11
N PHE A 79 -2.20 -6.64 8.81
CA PHE A 79 -0.80 -6.47 8.37
C PHE A 79 0.20 -7.21 9.29
N TRP A 80 -0.03 -7.21 10.60
CA TRP A 80 0.83 -7.93 11.56
C TRP A 80 0.80 -9.43 11.37
N TYR A 81 -0.36 -9.98 11.04
CA TYR A 81 -0.49 -11.40 10.72
C TYR A 81 0.32 -11.74 9.47
N ASP A 82 0.16 -10.98 8.38
CA ASP A 82 0.94 -11.17 7.15
C ASP A 82 2.45 -11.05 7.39
N PHE A 83 2.87 -10.08 8.20
CA PHE A 83 4.29 -9.81 8.49
C PHE A 83 4.95 -10.94 9.29
N PHE A 84 4.25 -11.54 10.26
CA PHE A 84 4.82 -12.60 11.11
C PHE A 84 4.62 -14.01 10.56
N VAL A 85 3.56 -14.23 9.78
CA VAL A 85 3.17 -15.56 9.29
C VAL A 85 3.63 -15.78 7.84
N GLU A 86 4.08 -14.74 7.14
CA GLU A 86 4.42 -14.80 5.71
C GLU A 86 3.29 -15.47 4.90
N SER A 87 2.04 -15.05 5.14
CA SER A 87 0.82 -15.64 4.56
C SER A 87 0.87 -15.74 3.01
N GLY A 88 1.67 -14.87 2.38
CA GLY A 88 1.77 -14.80 0.92
C GLY A 88 0.56 -14.16 0.26
N SER A 89 -0.37 -13.59 1.04
CA SER A 89 -1.58 -12.94 0.56
C SER A 89 -1.26 -11.79 -0.40
N LEU A 90 -1.80 -11.86 -1.62
CA LEU A 90 -1.57 -10.88 -2.68
C LEU A 90 -2.32 -9.59 -2.40
N TYR A 91 -1.71 -8.43 -2.59
CA TYR A 91 -2.43 -7.17 -2.47
C TYR A 91 -3.28 -6.93 -3.70
N VAL A 92 -4.59 -7.09 -3.55
CA VAL A 92 -5.59 -6.83 -4.59
C VAL A 92 -6.09 -5.40 -4.47
N TRP A 93 -6.15 -4.73 -5.63
CA TRP A 93 -6.52 -3.32 -5.75
C TRP A 93 -7.66 -3.16 -6.74
N HIS A 94 -8.61 -2.29 -6.39
CA HIS A 94 -9.72 -1.93 -7.26
C HIS A 94 -9.70 -0.43 -7.54
N LEU A 95 -9.56 -0.06 -8.82
CA LEU A 95 -9.90 1.29 -9.26
C LEU A 95 -11.41 1.37 -9.38
N GLN A 96 -12.01 2.36 -8.75
CA GLN A 96 -13.44 2.51 -8.63
C GLN A 96 -13.91 3.89 -9.06
N TYR A 97 -15.14 3.95 -9.52
CA TYR A 97 -15.90 5.19 -9.61
C TYR A 97 -17.12 5.12 -8.68
N GLN A 98 -17.51 6.28 -8.16
CA GLN A 98 -18.78 6.44 -7.46
C GLN A 98 -19.88 6.79 -8.46
N ASP A 99 -20.94 5.99 -8.50
CA ASP A 99 -22.09 6.26 -9.33
C ASP A 99 -23.06 7.29 -8.70
N ASP A 100 -24.17 7.55 -9.40
CA ASP A 100 -25.12 8.59 -9.01
C ASP A 100 -25.92 8.20 -7.75
N ASP A 101 -25.95 6.90 -7.42
CA ASP A 101 -26.55 6.32 -6.21
C ASP A 101 -25.54 6.25 -5.04
N ASN A 102 -24.37 6.89 -5.20
CA ASN A 102 -23.23 6.82 -4.28
C ASN A 102 -22.63 5.42 -4.09
N VAL A 103 -22.92 4.48 -4.98
CA VAL A 103 -22.35 3.13 -4.97
C VAL A 103 -21.02 3.13 -5.70
N LYS A 104 -19.99 2.57 -5.07
CA LYS A 104 -18.69 2.38 -5.71
C LYS A 104 -18.73 1.15 -6.61
N LYS A 105 -18.27 1.31 -7.85
CA LYS A 105 -18.21 0.25 -8.86
C LYS A 105 -16.79 0.17 -9.41
N ASN A 106 -16.28 -1.05 -9.54
CA ASN A 106 -14.94 -1.30 -10.04
C ASN A 106 -14.88 -0.97 -11.55
N ILE A 107 -13.79 -0.33 -11.95
CA ILE A 107 -13.38 -0.08 -13.34
C ILE A 107 -12.38 -1.16 -13.76
N LEU A 108 -11.41 -1.43 -12.88
CA LEU A 108 -10.40 -2.45 -13.08
C LEU A 108 -9.89 -2.98 -11.75
N THR A 109 -9.33 -4.18 -11.81
CA THR A 109 -8.73 -4.89 -10.68
C THR A 109 -7.31 -5.32 -11.06
N TYR A 110 -6.38 -5.20 -10.13
CA TYR A 110 -4.98 -5.63 -10.31
C TYR A 110 -4.36 -6.07 -8.99
N GLN A 111 -3.32 -6.90 -9.06
CA GLN A 111 -2.72 -7.47 -7.86
C GLN A 111 -1.20 -7.53 -7.89
N PHE A 112 -0.61 -7.39 -6.70
CA PHE A 112 0.82 -7.45 -6.48
C PHE A 112 1.17 -8.45 -5.38
N ALA A 113 2.33 -9.09 -5.50
CA ALA A 113 2.90 -9.84 -4.39
C ALA A 113 3.14 -8.90 -3.20
N PRO A 114 2.95 -9.38 -1.96
CA PRO A 114 3.31 -8.59 -0.79
C PRO A 114 4.81 -8.29 -0.84
N ARG A 115 5.15 -7.01 -0.95
CA ARG A 115 6.55 -6.56 -0.89
C ARG A 115 6.90 -6.26 0.56
N GLY A 116 7.90 -6.95 1.08
CA GLY A 116 8.44 -6.70 2.42
C GLY A 116 9.27 -5.41 2.45
N GLY A 117 9.19 -4.67 3.56
CA GLY A 117 9.97 -3.45 3.78
C GLY A 117 9.11 -2.20 4.00
N ILE A 118 9.74 -1.19 4.60
CA ILE A 118 9.11 0.10 4.89
C ILE A 118 8.72 0.79 3.58
N GLY A 119 7.42 1.05 3.39
CA GLY A 119 6.90 1.74 2.19
C GLY A 119 6.98 0.89 0.91
N ALA A 120 7.21 -0.41 1.02
CA ALA A 120 7.37 -1.29 -0.13
C ALA A 120 6.07 -1.48 -0.94
N VAL A 121 4.90 -1.26 -0.31
CA VAL A 121 3.59 -1.27 -1.00
C VAL A 121 3.34 0.03 -1.77
N VAL A 122 3.84 1.16 -1.24
CA VAL A 122 3.72 2.49 -1.85
C VAL A 122 4.59 2.61 -3.11
N GLN A 123 5.68 1.84 -3.18
CA GLN A 123 6.63 1.84 -4.30
C GLN A 123 6.15 0.91 -5.42
N GLY A 124 5.42 1.47 -6.37
CA GLY A 124 5.14 0.86 -7.68
C GLY A 124 3.70 0.40 -7.92
N THR A 125 2.84 0.39 -6.90
CA THR A 125 1.42 -0.03 -7.03
C THR A 125 0.47 1.11 -7.44
N GLY A 126 0.98 2.34 -7.47
CA GLY A 126 0.22 3.52 -7.86
C GLY A 126 -0.09 3.52 -9.35
N ILE A 127 -1.30 3.96 -9.69
CA ILE A 127 -1.74 4.17 -11.07
C ILE A 127 -2.00 5.65 -11.34
N GLY A 128 -1.67 6.07 -12.55
CA GLY A 128 -2.07 7.34 -13.13
C GLY A 128 -3.26 7.15 -14.05
N ILE A 129 -4.11 8.16 -14.16
CA ILE A 129 -5.30 8.18 -14.98
C ILE A 129 -5.29 9.45 -15.84
N ASP A 130 -5.52 9.29 -17.14
CA ASP A 130 -5.65 10.40 -18.08
C ASP A 130 -6.89 10.21 -18.95
N GLU A 131 -7.86 11.10 -18.84
CA GLU A 131 -9.07 11.08 -19.65
C GLU A 131 -8.82 11.83 -20.97
N ARG A 132 -8.80 11.09 -22.08
CA ARG A 132 -8.71 11.62 -23.44
C ARG A 132 -10.10 11.64 -24.08
N GLN A 133 -10.21 12.20 -25.28
CA GLN A 133 -11.49 12.38 -25.97
C GLN A 133 -12.24 11.05 -26.20
N ASP A 134 -11.50 10.00 -26.56
CA ASP A 134 -11.99 8.69 -26.96
C ASP A 134 -11.57 7.56 -25.99
N SER A 135 -10.52 7.76 -25.21
CA SER A 135 -9.96 6.75 -24.29
C SER A 135 -9.78 7.25 -22.86
N ILE A 136 -9.67 6.31 -21.92
CA ILE A 136 -9.21 6.53 -20.55
C ILE A 136 -7.91 5.75 -20.41
N VAL A 137 -6.81 6.45 -20.25
CA VAL A 137 -5.49 5.85 -20.19
C VAL A 137 -5.09 5.61 -18.74
N ILE A 138 -4.81 4.35 -18.42
CA ILE A 138 -4.29 3.90 -17.14
C ILE A 138 -2.79 3.73 -17.29
N ILE A 139 -2.04 4.57 -16.59
CA ILE A 139 -0.57 4.61 -16.65
C ILE A 139 -0.01 3.92 -15.41
N TYR A 140 0.86 2.94 -15.59
CA TYR A 140 1.44 2.16 -14.49
C TYR A 140 2.96 2.03 -14.63
N ASP A 141 3.64 1.90 -13.48
CA ASP A 141 5.10 1.81 -13.41
C ASP A 141 5.57 0.36 -13.35
N GLU A 142 5.01 -0.41 -12.40
CA GLU A 142 5.33 -1.82 -12.18
C GLU A 142 4.21 -2.74 -12.71
N GLU A 143 4.59 -3.81 -13.40
CA GLU A 143 3.64 -4.78 -13.95
C GLU A 143 2.94 -5.56 -12.82
N PRO A 144 1.59 -5.58 -12.77
CA PRO A 144 0.86 -6.45 -11.86
C PRO A 144 1.08 -7.93 -12.18
N LEU A 145 0.95 -8.82 -11.20
CA LEU A 145 1.26 -10.25 -11.35
C LEU A 145 0.50 -10.93 -12.50
N ASP A 146 -0.79 -10.62 -12.63
CA ASP A 146 -1.68 -11.16 -13.68
C ASP A 146 -2.15 -10.07 -14.66
N GLY A 147 -1.42 -8.95 -14.70
CA GLY A 147 -1.85 -7.75 -15.40
C GLY A 147 -3.11 -7.13 -14.79
N PHE A 148 -3.89 -6.45 -15.63
CA PHE A 148 -5.12 -5.77 -15.23
C PHE A 148 -6.35 -6.50 -15.75
N THR A 149 -7.31 -6.71 -14.86
CA THR A 149 -8.65 -7.17 -15.20
C THR A 149 -9.56 -5.95 -15.37
N ILE A 150 -10.06 -5.71 -16.59
CA ILE A 150 -11.02 -4.63 -16.85
C ILE A 150 -12.42 -5.14 -16.48
N GLU A 151 -13.09 -4.43 -15.58
CA GLU A 151 -14.40 -4.81 -15.08
C GLU A 151 -15.51 -4.35 -16.04
N PRO A 152 -16.61 -5.12 -16.20
CA PRO A 152 -17.75 -4.69 -17.02
C PRO A 152 -18.35 -3.38 -16.51
N GLY A 153 -18.50 -2.40 -17.39
CA GLY A 153 -19.05 -1.11 -16.98
C GLY A 153 -19.05 -0.05 -18.09
N PRO A 154 -19.47 1.19 -17.79
CA PRO A 154 -19.59 2.27 -18.77
C PRO A 154 -18.24 2.78 -19.31
N PHE A 155 -17.13 2.32 -18.75
CA PHE A 155 -15.78 2.72 -19.10
C PHE A 155 -14.97 1.59 -19.76
N SER A 156 -15.43 0.35 -19.71
CA SER A 156 -14.63 -0.84 -20.03
C SER A 156 -14.03 -0.81 -21.44
N ASN A 157 -14.81 -0.37 -22.43
CA ASN A 157 -14.38 -0.29 -23.83
C ASN A 157 -13.48 0.91 -24.16
N LYS A 158 -13.23 1.81 -23.19
CA LYS A 158 -12.39 2.99 -23.35
C LYS A 158 -11.04 2.84 -22.64
N ILE A 159 -10.87 1.82 -21.80
CA ILE A 159 -9.64 1.64 -21.04
C ILE A 159 -8.49 1.26 -21.98
N VAL A 160 -7.41 2.01 -21.89
CA VAL A 160 -6.12 1.71 -22.52
C VAL A 160 -5.07 1.66 -21.42
N ILE A 161 -4.26 0.60 -21.40
CA ILE A 161 -3.22 0.40 -20.39
C ILE A 161 -1.87 0.73 -21.02
N GLU A 162 -1.15 1.69 -20.44
CA GLU A 162 0.15 2.17 -20.94
C GLU A 162 1.19 2.11 -19.83
N LYS A 163 2.37 1.54 -20.13
CA LYS A 163 3.49 1.58 -19.19
C LYS A 163 4.12 2.97 -19.18
N GLY A 164 4.29 3.56 -18.00
CA GLY A 164 4.91 4.86 -17.82
C GLY A 164 5.37 5.10 -16.40
N SER A 165 6.55 5.71 -16.23
CA SER A 165 7.12 5.95 -14.90
C SER A 165 6.45 7.14 -14.21
N HIS A 166 6.10 6.98 -12.94
CA HIS A 166 5.62 8.06 -12.08
C HIS A 166 6.71 8.45 -11.09
N TYR A 167 7.65 9.31 -11.51
CA TYR A 167 8.73 9.75 -10.62
C TYR A 167 8.24 10.84 -9.65
N ARG A 168 8.72 10.83 -8.40
CA ARG A 168 8.44 11.88 -7.40
C ARG A 168 8.72 13.27 -8.00
N GLY A 169 7.66 14.05 -8.24
CA GLY A 169 7.77 15.42 -8.78
C GLY A 169 7.42 15.57 -10.26
N SER A 170 7.11 14.48 -10.98
CA SER A 170 6.58 14.53 -12.35
C SER A 170 5.60 13.38 -12.57
N SER A 171 4.30 13.69 -12.66
CA SER A 171 3.30 12.74 -13.14
C SER A 171 3.06 12.99 -14.62
N VAL A 172 3.11 11.92 -15.43
CA VAL A 172 2.68 11.97 -16.84
C VAL A 172 1.15 11.96 -16.94
N ALA A 173 0.47 11.52 -15.88
CA ALA A 173 -0.98 11.47 -15.78
C ALA A 173 -1.54 12.71 -15.08
N ARG A 174 -2.68 13.21 -15.57
CA ARG A 174 -3.45 14.30 -14.94
C ARG A 174 -3.93 13.91 -13.55
N CYS A 175 -4.45 12.69 -13.41
CA CYS A 175 -4.95 12.15 -12.17
C CYS A 175 -3.96 11.11 -11.64
N PHE A 176 -3.57 11.23 -10.38
CA PHE A 176 -2.62 10.29 -9.79
C PHE A 176 -2.93 10.08 -8.32
N MET A 177 -2.85 8.84 -7.87
CA MET A 177 -2.94 8.56 -6.44
C MET A 177 -1.62 8.94 -5.77
N ARG A 178 -1.62 10.08 -5.09
CA ARG A 178 -0.50 10.46 -4.25
C ARG A 178 -0.66 9.79 -2.89
N TRP A 179 0.25 8.88 -2.58
CA TRP A 179 0.52 8.49 -1.20
C TRP A 179 1.11 9.73 -0.49
N SER A 180 0.25 10.57 0.11
CA SER A 180 0.68 11.78 0.82
C SER A 180 1.15 11.43 2.23
N ASN A 181 2.29 12.00 2.62
CA ASN A 181 2.72 12.10 4.03
C ASN A 181 1.80 13.05 4.81
#